data_AF-A0A135I5D2-F1
#
_entry.id   AF-A0A135I5D2-F1
#
_cell.length_a   1.000
_cell.length_b   1.000
_cell.length_c   1.000
_cell.angle_alpha   90.00
_cell.angle_beta   90.00
_cell.angle_gamma   90.00
#
_symmetry.space_group_name_H-M   'P 1'
#
loop_
_entity.id
_entity.type
_entity.pdbx_description
1 polymer ?
#
loop_
_entity_poly.entity_id
_entity_poly.type
_entity_poly.pdbx_seq_one_letter_code
_entity_poly.pdbx_strand_id
1 'polypeptide(L)' 'MQTLRILCFGNSLHSDDGIGSAVALRLRYAGLPESVEVFDVGITGLNAMPLFQNCERVLIVDAADMA' A
#
# COMPACT_ATOMS: atom_id res chain seq x y z
N MET A 1 -12.88 -14.70 -7.42
CA MET A 1 -11.67 -14.89 -6.61
C MET A 1 -11.60 -13.70 -5.66
N GLN A 2 -11.45 -13.92 -4.35
CA GLN A 2 -11.43 -12.82 -3.37
C GLN A 2 -10.04 -12.19 -3.38
N THR A 3 -9.91 -10.94 -3.83
CA THR A 3 -8.60 -10.27 -3.94
C THR A 3 -8.48 -9.17 -2.87
N LEU A 4 -7.43 -9.26 -2.05
CA LEU A 4 -7.01 -8.20 -1.13
C LEU A 4 -5.96 -7.32 -1.82
N ARG A 5 -6.19 -6.01 -1.82
CA ARG A 5 -5.22 -5.05 -2.33
C ARG A 5 -4.63 -4.23 -1.19
N ILE A 6 -3.31 -4.23 -1.08
CA ILE A 6 -2.55 -3.46 -0.11
C ILE A 6 -2.00 -2.21 -0.82
N LEU A 7 -2.42 -1.03 -0.39
CA LEU A 7 -2.00 0.25 -0.94
C LEU A 7 -1.12 0.96 0.10
N CYS A 8 0.17 1.06 -0.20
CA CYS A 8 1.14 1.67 0.69
C CYS A 8 1.49 3.10 0.25
N PHE A 9 1.02 4.08 1.01
CA PHE A 9 1.27 5.51 0.80
C PHE A 9 2.49 5.98 1.58
N GLY A 10 3.01 7.14 1.18
CA GLY A 10 4.08 7.80 1.92
C GLY A 10 5.16 8.39 1.03
N ASN A 11 6.02 9.22 1.63
CA ASN A 11 7.16 9.81 0.96
C ASN A 11 8.47 9.25 1.52
N SER A 12 9.15 8.39 0.75
CA SER A 12 10.46 7.82 1.11
C SER A 12 11.54 8.87 1.42
N LEU A 13 11.36 10.13 1.00
CA LEU A 13 12.28 11.24 1.25
C LEU A 13 11.94 12.05 2.51
N HIS A 14 10.88 11.68 3.24
CA HIS A 14 10.33 12.44 4.36
C HIS A 14 10.29 11.61 5.67
N SER A 15 11.43 11.06 6.05
CA SER A 15 11.61 10.28 7.29
C SER A 15 10.56 9.17 7.45
N ASP A 16 9.80 9.18 8.55
CA ASP A 16 8.88 8.11 8.92
C ASP A 16 7.65 8.06 8.01
N ASP A 17 7.40 9.13 7.26
CA ASP A 17 6.42 9.15 6.15
C ASP A 17 6.78 8.12 5.06
N GLY A 18 8.04 7.69 4.98
CA GLY A 18 8.49 6.65 4.05
C GLY A 18 8.08 5.21 4.43
N ILE A 19 7.38 5.01 5.55
CA ILE A 19 7.10 3.68 6.08
C ILE A 19 6.28 2.81 5.13
N GLY A 20 5.34 3.37 4.37
CA GLY A 20 4.53 2.59 3.43
C GLY A 20 5.37 1.93 2.34
N SER A 21 6.29 2.68 1.70
CA SER A 21 7.20 2.11 0.70
C SER A 21 8.09 1.02 1.31
N ALA A 22 8.54 1.17 2.56
CA ALA A 22 9.29 0.14 3.27
C ALA A 22 8.46 -1.14 3.53
N VAL A 23 7.18 -0.98 3.92
CA VAL A 23 6.24 -2.10 4.08
C VAL A 23 5.99 -2.80 2.75
N ALA A 24 5.74 -2.05 1.67
CA ALA A 24 5.53 -2.61 0.34
C ALA A 24 6.72 -3.46 -0.11
N LEU A 25 7.95 -2.94 0.09
CA LEU A 25 9.18 -3.67 -0.22
C LEU A 25 9.28 -4.97 0.57
N ARG A 26 9.02 -4.94 1.88
CA ARG A 26 9.06 -6.13 2.74
C ARG A 26 8.05 -7.19 2.31
N LEU A 27 6.82 -6.77 1.99
CA LEU A 27 5.72 -7.66 1.59
C LEU A 27 5.99 -8.38 0.26
N ARG A 28 6.68 -7.73 -0.68
CA ARG A 28 7.09 -8.36 -1.96
C ARG A 28 8.01 -9.57 -1.77
N TYR A 29 8.78 -9.61 -0.68
CA TYR A 29 9.67 -10.72 -0.35
C TYR A 29 9.07 -11.72 0.66
N ALA A 30 7.80 -11.53 1.08
CA ALA A 30 7.17 -12.33 2.12
C ALA A 30 6.49 -13.62 1.61
N GLY A 31 6.45 -13.87 0.30
CA GLY A 31 5.79 -15.04 -0.27
C GLY A 31 4.27 -15.04 -0.08
N LEU A 32 3.62 -13.92 -0.42
CA LEU A 32 2.19 -13.75 -0.25
C LEU A 32 1.38 -14.66 -1.19
N PRO A 33 0.15 -15.06 -0.80
CA PRO A 33 -0.76 -15.78 -1.69
C PRO A 33 -1.09 -14.97 -2.96
N GLU A 34 -1.44 -15.67 -4.05
CA GLU A 34 -1.83 -15.04 -5.33
C GLU A 34 -3.06 -14.11 -5.23
N SER A 35 -3.87 -14.27 -4.18
CA SER A 35 -5.02 -13.42 -3.89
C SER A 35 -4.66 -12.06 -3.27
N VAL A 36 -3.36 -11.77 -3.05
CA VAL A 36 -2.89 -10.52 -2.45
C VAL A 36 -2.05 -9.74 -3.45
N GLU A 37 -2.46 -8.50 -3.72
CA GLU A 37 -1.73 -7.57 -4.56
C GLU A 37 -1.17 -6.42 -3.71
N VAL A 38 0.10 -6.07 -3.92
CA VAL A 38 0.78 -5.01 -3.15
C VAL A 38 1.24 -3.89 -4.08
N PHE A 39 0.76 -2.68 -3.80
CA PHE A 39 1.11 -1.47 -4.56
C PHE A 39 1.83 -0.48 -3.65
N ASP A 40 3.02 -0.05 -4.07
CA ASP A 40 3.66 1.14 -3.55
C ASP A 40 3.11 2.34 -4.32
N VAL A 41 2.27 3.13 -3.66
CA VAL A 41 1.55 4.26 -4.27
C VAL A 41 2.21 5.61 -3.94
N GLY A 42 3.20 5.62 -3.05
CA GLY A 42 3.97 6.82 -2.70
C GLY A 42 3.08 8.03 -2.39
N ILE A 43 3.39 9.16 -3.03
CA ILE A 43 2.66 10.44 -2.90
C ILE A 43 1.59 10.67 -3.97
N THR A 44 1.14 9.62 -4.68
CA THR A 44 0.25 9.77 -5.85
C THR A 44 -1.15 10.30 -5.51
N GLY A 45 -1.59 10.19 -4.26
CA GLY A 45 -2.88 10.71 -3.80
C GLY A 45 -4.05 10.17 -4.63
N LEU A 46 -4.84 11.06 -5.24
CA LEU A 46 -6.02 10.69 -6.05
C LEU A 46 -5.67 9.86 -7.30
N ASN A 47 -4.44 9.90 -7.80
CA ASN A 47 -4.05 9.07 -8.93
C ASN A 47 -4.06 7.56 -8.58
N ALA A 48 -4.15 7.19 -7.30
CA ALA A 48 -4.34 5.82 -6.85
C ALA A 48 -5.81 5.35 -6.91
N MET A 49 -6.79 6.22 -7.18
CA MET A 49 -8.22 5.88 -7.20
C MET A 49 -8.59 4.63 -8.03
N PRO A 50 -8.02 4.39 -9.24
CA PRO A 50 -8.33 3.19 -10.00
C PRO A 50 -7.97 1.88 -9.26
N LEU A 51 -7.01 1.94 -8.33
CA LEU A 51 -6.61 0.78 -7.52
C LEU A 51 -7.63 0.42 -6.44
N PHE A 52 -8.68 1.19 -6.22
CA PHE A 52 -9.76 0.82 -5.30
C PHE A 52 -10.87 -0.02 -5.96
N GLN A 53 -10.80 -0.20 -7.29
CA GLN A 53 -11.82 -0.90 -8.06
C GLN A 53 -11.47 -2.38 -8.26
N ASN A 54 -12.48 -3.22 -8.50
CA ASN A 54 -12.33 -4.65 -8.84
C ASN A 54 -11.54 -5.47 -7.80
N CYS A 55 -11.56 -5.07 -6.53
CA CYS A 55 -11.04 -5.83 -5.41
C CYS A 55 -12.11 -5.98 -4.34
N GLU A 56 -12.05 -7.04 -3.55
CA GLU A 56 -13.04 -7.28 -2.48
C GLU A 56 -12.70 -6.49 -1.22
N ARG A 57 -11.41 -6.36 -0.92
CA ARG A 57 -10.92 -5.63 0.25
C ARG A 57 -9.70 -4.80 -0.13
N VAL A 58 -9.59 -3.64 0.53
CA VAL A 58 -8.42 -2.77 0.47
C VAL A 58 -7.86 -2.63 1.88
N LEU A 59 -6.54 -2.78 2.01
CA LEU A 59 -5.77 -2.42 3.19
C LEU A 59 -4.89 -1.22 2.84
N ILE A 60 -5.08 -0.11 3.55
CA ILE A 60 -4.24 1.09 3.40
C ILE A 60 -3.14 1.03 4.45
N VAL A 61 -1.92 1.33 4.03
CA VAL A 61 -0.76 1.50 4.91
C VAL A 61 -0.23 2.91 4.67
N ASP A 62 -0.22 3.73 5.70
CA ASP A 62 0.30 5.10 5.66
C ASP A 62 0.88 5.49 7.01
N ALA A 63 1.79 6.45 7.02
CA ALA A 63 2.21 7.09 8.26
C ALA A 63 1.08 8.03 8.72
N ALA A 64 0.57 7.82 9.93
CA ALA A 64 -0.45 8.67 10.51
C ALA A 64 0.00 9.14 11.89
N ASP A 65 -0.07 10.44 12.11
CA ASP A 65 -0.04 10.99 13.46
C ASP A 65 -1.44 10.88 14.07
N MET A 66 -1.53 10.28 15.25
CA MET A 66 -2.79 9.97 15.95
C MET A 66 -2.84 10.63 17.33
N ALA A 67 -1.91 11.55 17.61
CA ALA A 67 -1.84 12.32 18.85
C ALA A 67 -2.99 13.32 19.01
#